data_AF-A0A976DR62-F1
#
_entry.id   AF-A0A976DR62-F1
#
_cell.length_a   1.000
_cell.length_b   1.000
_cell.length_c   1.000
_cell.angle_alpha   90.00
_cell.angle_beta   90.00
_cell.angle_gamma   90.00
#
_symmetry.space_group_name_H-M   'P 1'
#
loop_
_entity.id
_entity.type
_entity.pdbx_description
1 polymer ?
#
loop_
_entity_poly.entity_id
_entity_poly.type
_entity_poly.pdbx_seq_one_letter_code
_entity_poly.pdbx_strand_id
1 'polypeptide(L)' 'LEFRAPLKTSAPLQKALAALRKEIPVLEEDRYLAPDLANAAALVAAGTLSQATEIALPTLS' A
#
# COMPACT_ATOMS: atom_id res chain seq x y z
N LEU A 1 1.61 -8.77 5.15
CA LEU A 1 0.80 -8.70 6.40
C LEU A 1 -0.12 -9.91 6.54
N GLU A 2 -0.59 -10.41 5.42
CA GLU A 2 -1.50 -11.53 5.24
C GLU A 2 -0.91 -12.84 5.78
N PHE A 3 0.38 -13.10 5.56
CA PHE A 3 1.11 -14.22 6.19
C PHE A 3 1.26 -14.14 7.71
N ARG A 4 0.89 -13.01 8.33
CA ARG A 4 0.92 -12.83 9.79
C ARG A 4 -0.48 -12.83 10.39
N ALA A 5 -1.51 -13.21 9.62
CA ALA A 5 -2.86 -13.36 10.15
C ALA A 5 -2.85 -14.34 11.36
N PRO A 6 -3.62 -14.05 12.44
CA PRO A 6 -4.65 -13.01 12.54
C PRO A 6 -4.17 -11.65 13.08
N LEU A 7 -2.85 -11.42 13.18
CA LEU A 7 -2.33 -10.18 13.75
C LEU A 7 -2.71 -8.97 12.87
N LYS A 8 -3.21 -7.92 13.52
CA LYS A 8 -3.58 -6.66 12.88
C LYS A 8 -2.58 -5.58 13.25
N THR A 9 -2.26 -4.73 12.27
CA THR A 9 -1.45 -3.52 12.48
C THR A 9 -2.34 -2.35 12.94
N SER A 10 -1.79 -1.15 13.11
CA SER A 10 -2.54 0.05 13.51
C SER A 10 -3.57 0.47 12.45
N ALA A 11 -4.57 1.27 12.85
CA ALA A 11 -5.63 1.71 11.94
C ALA A 11 -5.12 2.44 10.67
N PRO A 12 -4.16 3.39 10.75
CA PRO A 12 -3.60 4.01 9.56
C PRO A 12 -2.91 3.00 8.63
N LEU A 13 -2.14 2.06 9.18
CA LEU A 13 -1.45 1.05 8.36
C LEU A 13 -2.43 0.06 7.71
N GLN A 14 -3.57 -0.23 8.35
CA GLN A 14 -4.65 -1.00 7.72
C GLN A 14 -5.30 -0.22 6.56
N LYS A 15 -5.52 1.09 6.69
CA LYS A 15 -6.02 1.94 5.59
C LYS A 15 -5.05 1.98 4.41
N ALA A 16 -3.75 2.15 4.68
CA ALA A 16 -2.70 2.10 3.66
C ALA A 16 -2.68 0.74 2.93
N LEU A 17 -2.77 -0.37 3.68
CA LEU A 17 -2.83 -1.71 3.10
C LEU A 17 -4.08 -1.89 2.21
N ALA A 18 -5.24 -1.43 2.68
CA ALA A 18 -6.47 -1.50 1.89
C ALA A 18 -6.38 -0.70 0.59
N ALA A 19 -5.77 0.49 0.62
CA ALA A 19 -5.55 1.29 -0.59
C ALA A 19 -4.59 0.59 -1.57
N LEU A 20 -3.48 0.03 -1.07
CA LEU A 20 -2.54 -0.74 -1.90
C LEU A 20 -3.21 -1.95 -2.56
N ARG A 21 -4.04 -2.69 -1.81
CA ARG A 21 -4.68 -3.93 -2.27
C ARG A 21 -5.81 -3.71 -3.28
N LYS A 22 -6.30 -2.49 -3.44
CA LYS A 22 -7.22 -2.14 -4.54
C LYS A 22 -6.54 -2.25 -5.91
N GLU A 23 -5.24 -1.92 -5.98
CA GLU A 23 -4.48 -1.92 -7.24
C GLU A 23 -3.54 -3.12 -7.38
N ILE A 24 -3.06 -3.67 -6.26
CA ILE A 24 -2.05 -4.74 -6.25
C ILE A 24 -2.57 -5.90 -5.42
N PRO A 25 -3.06 -6.99 -6.03
CA PRO A 25 -3.60 -8.13 -5.29
C PRO A 25 -2.53 -8.79 -4.40
N VAL A 26 -2.99 -9.56 -3.41
CA VAL A 26 -2.09 -10.37 -2.57
C VAL A 26 -1.27 -11.31 -3.46
N LEU A 27 -0.02 -11.54 -3.09
CA LEU A 27 0.84 -12.52 -3.77
C LEU A 27 0.55 -13.90 -3.17
N GLU A 28 -0.21 -14.71 -3.92
CA GLU A 28 -0.56 -16.09 -3.55
C GLU A 28 0.39 -17.08 -4.25
N GLU A 29 0.46 -16.98 -5.57
CA GLU A 29 1.42 -17.72 -6.41
C GLU A 29 2.43 -16.77 -7.03
N ASP A 30 3.59 -17.31 -7.42
CA ASP A 30 4.62 -16.54 -8.10
C ASP A 30 4.09 -15.95 -9.41
N ARG A 31 4.29 -14.64 -9.57
CA ARG A 31 3.92 -13.90 -10.77
C ARG A 31 4.99 -12.89 -11.14
N TYR A 32 4.92 -12.39 -12.37
CA TYR A 32 5.78 -11.31 -12.83
C TYR A 32 5.41 -9.99 -12.12
N LEU A 33 6.34 -9.45 -11.32
CA LEU A 33 6.07 -8.31 -10.42
C LEU A 33 6.25 -6.93 -11.05
N ALA A 34 6.80 -6.81 -12.26
CA ALA A 34 6.99 -5.51 -12.90
C ALA A 34 5.72 -4.64 -12.96
N PRO A 35 4.52 -5.17 -13.33
CA PRO A 35 3.28 -4.38 -13.27
C PRO A 35 2.93 -3.94 -11.85
N ASP A 36 3.10 -4.81 -10.85
CA ASP A 36 2.82 -4.47 -9.45
C ASP A 36 3.74 -3.36 -8.94
N LEU A 37 5.03 -3.43 -9.28
CA LEU A 37 6.01 -2.41 -8.91
C LEU A 37 5.71 -1.07 -9.59
N ALA A 38 5.31 -1.09 -10.87
CA ALA A 38 4.90 0.12 -11.58
C ALA A 38 3.65 0.75 -10.94
N ASN A 39 2.65 -0.05 -10.60
CA ASN A 39 1.44 0.41 -9.91
C ASN A 39 1.77 0.97 -8.51
N ALA A 40 2.67 0.32 -7.77
CA ALA A 40 3.12 0.80 -6.46
C ALA A 40 3.81 2.16 -6.57
N ALA A 41 4.69 2.33 -7.57
CA ALA A 41 5.35 3.61 -7.83
C ALA A 41 4.33 4.71 -8.18
N ALA A 42 3.31 4.40 -8.99
CA ALA A 42 2.24 5.34 -9.32
C ALA A 42 1.44 5.77 -8.07
N LEU A 43 1.09 4.83 -7.19
CA LEU A 43 0.39 5.12 -5.92
C LEU A 43 1.22 6.04 -5.00
N VAL A 44 2.54 5.83 -4.93
CA VAL A 44 3.44 6.69 -4.17
C VAL A 44 3.51 8.08 -4.78
N ALA A 45 3.70 8.18 -6.11
CA ALA A 45 3.77 9.45 -6.82
C ALA A 45 2.47 10.26 -6.71
N ALA A 46 1.31 9.59 -6.70
CA ALA A 46 0.00 10.22 -6.51
C ALA A 46 -0.29 10.61 -5.04
N GLY A 47 0.56 10.22 -4.09
CA GLY A 47 0.31 10.45 -2.67
C GLY A 47 -0.88 9.66 -2.11
N THR A 48 -1.31 8.60 -2.79
CA THR A 48 -2.53 7.85 -2.44
C THR A 48 -2.49 7.28 -1.03
N LEU A 49 -1.32 6.84 -0.56
CA LEU A 49 -1.16 6.31 0.81
C LEU A 49 -1.31 7.42 1.87
N SER A 50 -0.77 8.61 1.62
CA SER A 50 -0.92 9.77 2.50
C SER A 50 -2.40 10.18 2.60
N GLN A 51 -3.09 10.23 1.46
CA GLN A 51 -4.53 10.52 1.40
C GLN A 51 -5.35 9.44 2.12
N ALA A 52 -5.09 8.16 1.86
CA ALA A 52 -5.81 7.05 2.47
C ALA A 52 -5.62 6.97 3.99
N THR A 53 -4.47 7.40 4.49
CA THR A 53 -4.17 7.40 5.94
C THR A 53 -4.56 8.70 6.63
N GLU A 54 -4.88 9.76 5.87
CA GLU A 54 -5.09 11.13 6.36
C GLU A 54 -3.85 11.69 7.09
N ILE A 55 -2.65 11.20 6.74
CA ILE A 55 -1.38 11.63 7.31
C ILE A 55 -0.59 12.34 6.21
N ALA A 56 -0.40 13.65 6.34
CA ALA A 56 0.35 14.45 5.38
C ALA A 56 1.83 14.06 5.33
N LEU A 57 2.41 14.03 4.14
CA LEU A 57 3.87 13.92 3.98
C LEU A 57 4.55 15.21 4.46
N PRO A 58 5.72 15.12 5.09
CA PRO A 58 6.49 16.30 5.45
C PRO A 58 6.93 17.07 4.20
N THR A 59 6.96 18.39 4.29
CA THR A 59 7.42 19.27 3.21
C THR A 59 8.93 19.48 3.31
N LEU A 60 9.63 19.45 2.17
CA LEU A 60 11.02 19.88 2.09
C LEU A 60 11.05 21.41 1.98
N SER A 61 11.67 22.08 2.96
CA SER A 61 11.92 23.52 2.99
C SER A 61 13.29 23.87 2.44
#